data_AF-A0A849R8A1-F1
#
_entry.id   AF-A0A849R8A1-F1
#
_cell.length_a   1.000
_cell.length_b   1.000
_cell.length_c   1.000
_cell.angle_alpha   90.00
_cell.angle_beta   90.00
_cell.angle_gamma   90.00
#
_symmetry.space_group_name_H-M   'P 1'
#
loop_
_entity.id
_entity.type
_entity.pdbx_description
1 polymer ?
#
loop_
_entity_poly.entity_id
_entity_poly.type
_entity_poly.pdbx_seq_one_letter_code
_entity_poly.pdbx_strand_id
1 'polypeptide(L)'
;YTRISELKPRVLESKYRCALIVDSDNRLISIVTRTDLLHPISKKVILVDHNEISQAVDGVQEAHILEIIDHHRVGDISTLMPIHVCNEPIGSTCTIVAQLMFLHQIDIPPDIAGLLLSGILSDTLMLTLSTTTDQDKEIARKLALIADIEIDKYGKELLKASINIKGKSAKEILLHDFKEYSLGAKKIAVSQVMVIDKEEINAKEAAIMLEMGALFDEKGYDLVALLITNPLEQGEDVFVKGDKRIIEKAFDVVVQNGKCHIPQTLSRKKDFIPKIGYFCTTS
;
A
#
# COMPACT_ATOMS: atom_id res chain seq x y z
N TYR A 1 -15.33 -10.63 -21.04
CA TYR A 1 -15.89 -11.81 -20.36
C TYR A 1 -17.35 -11.52 -20.02
N THR A 2 -18.23 -12.52 -19.96
CA THR A 2 -19.66 -12.35 -19.63
C THR A 2 -19.93 -12.96 -18.26
N ARG A 3 -20.55 -12.21 -17.33
CA ARG A 3 -20.86 -12.73 -15.99
C ARG A 3 -21.97 -13.78 -16.06
N ILE A 4 -21.97 -14.76 -15.15
CA ILE A 4 -23.05 -15.75 -15.08
C ILE A 4 -24.40 -15.08 -14.80
N SER A 5 -24.41 -14.02 -13.99
CA SER A 5 -25.59 -13.19 -13.71
C SER A 5 -26.18 -12.52 -14.97
N GLU A 6 -25.34 -12.14 -15.94
CA GLU A 6 -25.77 -11.60 -17.24
C GLU A 6 -26.15 -12.71 -18.24
N LEU A 7 -25.46 -13.84 -18.19
CA LEU A 7 -25.71 -14.99 -19.05
C LEU A 7 -27.05 -15.66 -18.73
N LYS A 8 -27.37 -15.76 -17.45
CA LYS A 8 -28.56 -16.48 -16.95
C LYS A 8 -29.87 -15.99 -17.58
N PRO A 9 -30.24 -14.69 -17.58
CA PRO A 9 -31.45 -14.23 -18.26
C PRO A 9 -31.38 -14.50 -19.77
N ARG A 10 -30.23 -14.31 -20.42
CA ARG A 10 -30.08 -14.54 -21.87
C ARG A 10 -30.36 -15.99 -22.27
N VAL A 11 -29.87 -16.96 -21.49
CA VAL A 11 -30.10 -18.39 -21.75
C VAL A 11 -31.52 -18.81 -21.33
N LEU A 12 -32.07 -18.20 -20.27
CA LEU A 12 -33.43 -18.43 -19.80
C LEU A 12 -34.51 -17.81 -20.71
N GLU A 13 -34.21 -16.75 -21.45
CA GLU A 13 -35.16 -16.11 -22.38
C GLU A 13 -34.98 -16.58 -23.83
N SER A 14 -33.78 -17.08 -24.18
CA SER A 14 -33.47 -17.56 -25.53
C SER A 14 -34.27 -18.82 -25.91
N LYS A 15 -34.71 -18.85 -27.17
CA LYS A 15 -35.33 -20.03 -27.80
C LYS A 15 -34.39 -21.23 -27.85
N TYR A 16 -33.08 -20.98 -27.95
CA TYR A 16 -32.05 -22.01 -28.11
C TYR A 16 -31.68 -22.68 -26.78
N ARG A 17 -32.08 -22.10 -25.63
CA ARG A 17 -31.90 -22.66 -24.27
C ARG A 17 -30.46 -23.04 -23.90
N CYS A 18 -29.48 -22.56 -24.66
CA CYS A 18 -28.06 -22.69 -24.40
C CYS A 18 -27.29 -21.45 -24.89
N ALA A 19 -26.06 -21.31 -24.44
CA ALA A 19 -25.09 -20.35 -24.93
C ALA A 19 -23.79 -21.06 -25.31
N LEU A 20 -23.21 -20.65 -26.43
CA LEU A 20 -21.87 -21.07 -26.84
C LEU A 20 -20.84 -20.20 -26.12
N ILE A 21 -19.88 -20.83 -25.46
CA ILE A 21 -18.78 -20.17 -24.78
C ILE A 21 -17.55 -20.24 -25.67
N VAL A 22 -17.02 -19.07 -26.02
CA VAL A 22 -15.85 -18.93 -26.88
C VAL A 22 -14.69 -18.25 -26.16
N ASP A 23 -13.47 -18.51 -26.60
CA ASP A 23 -12.28 -17.77 -26.14
C ASP A 23 -12.17 -16.40 -26.83
N SER A 24 -11.07 -15.68 -26.56
CA SER A 24 -10.77 -14.39 -27.18
C SER A 24 -10.61 -14.46 -28.71
N ASP A 25 -10.31 -15.65 -29.25
CA ASP A 25 -10.11 -15.90 -30.68
C ASP A 25 -11.38 -16.45 -31.35
N ASN A 26 -12.54 -16.37 -30.68
CA ASN A 26 -13.84 -16.92 -31.09
C ASN A 26 -13.84 -18.44 -31.31
N ARG A 27 -12.93 -19.19 -30.68
CA ARG A 27 -12.94 -20.65 -30.72
C ARG A 27 -13.89 -21.17 -29.65
N LEU A 28 -14.75 -22.11 -30.04
CA LEU A 28 -15.68 -22.75 -29.13
C LEU A 28 -14.91 -23.54 -28.06
N ILE A 29 -15.07 -23.15 -26.79
CA ILE A 29 -14.50 -23.85 -25.64
C ILE A 29 -15.53 -24.78 -25.02
N SER A 30 -16.79 -24.35 -24.91
CA SER A 30 -17.85 -25.09 -24.22
C SER A 30 -19.26 -24.60 -24.58
N ILE A 31 -20.27 -25.30 -24.08
CA ILE A 31 -21.69 -24.94 -24.18
C ILE A 31 -22.28 -24.92 -22.77
N VAL A 32 -23.02 -23.86 -22.43
CA VAL A 32 -23.78 -23.76 -21.18
C VAL A 32 -25.26 -23.87 -21.49
N THR A 33 -25.96 -24.78 -20.83
CA THR A 33 -27.40 -25.01 -20.99
C THR A 33 -28.20 -24.41 -19.83
N ARG A 34 -29.53 -24.33 -19.97
CA ARG A 34 -30.40 -23.94 -18.84
C ARG A 34 -30.22 -24.80 -17.60
N THR A 35 -30.02 -26.12 -17.77
CA THR A 35 -29.88 -27.06 -16.65
C THR A 35 -28.64 -26.73 -15.81
N ASP A 36 -27.55 -26.35 -16.47
CA ASP A 36 -26.30 -25.96 -15.80
C ASP A 36 -26.49 -24.70 -14.93
N LEU A 37 -27.44 -23.83 -15.29
CA LEU A 37 -27.73 -22.57 -14.61
C LEU A 37 -28.82 -22.69 -13.53
N LEU A 38 -29.41 -23.87 -13.34
CA LEU A 38 -30.41 -24.12 -12.30
C LEU A 38 -29.78 -24.07 -10.90
N HIS A 39 -28.54 -24.52 -10.76
CA HIS A 39 -27.80 -24.47 -9.51
C HIS A 39 -26.96 -23.20 -9.42
N PRO A 40 -26.78 -22.62 -8.22
CA PRO A 40 -25.82 -21.55 -8.03
C PRO A 40 -24.43 -22.03 -8.44
N ILE A 41 -23.82 -21.37 -9.42
CA ILE A 41 -22.43 -21.59 -9.79
C ILE A 41 -21.61 -20.53 -9.04
N SER A 42 -21.07 -20.91 -7.90
CA SER A 42 -20.20 -20.05 -7.10
C SER A 42 -18.79 -20.63 -7.09
N LYS A 43 -17.80 -19.74 -7.20
CA LYS A 43 -16.40 -20.12 -6.96
C LYS A 43 -16.15 -20.16 -5.47
N LYS A 44 -15.33 -21.11 -5.03
CA LYS A 44 -14.80 -21.11 -3.66
C LYS A 44 -13.57 -20.21 -3.60
N VAL A 45 -13.49 -19.37 -2.58
CA VAL A 45 -12.37 -18.42 -2.41
C VAL A 45 -11.91 -18.38 -0.96
N ILE A 46 -10.64 -18.06 -0.76
CA ILE A 46 -10.05 -17.70 0.53
C ILE A 46 -9.54 -16.28 0.38
N LEU A 47 -9.90 -15.40 1.31
CA LEU A 47 -9.41 -14.02 1.32
C LEU A 47 -8.15 -13.97 2.19
N VAL A 48 -7.10 -13.35 1.65
CA VAL A 48 -5.85 -13.13 2.36
C VAL A 48 -5.54 -11.63 2.34
N ASP A 49 -5.10 -11.10 3.47
CA ASP A 49 -4.66 -9.71 3.64
C ASP A 49 -5.73 -8.62 3.47
N HIS A 50 -6.99 -9.04 3.32
CA HIS A 50 -8.12 -8.13 3.30
C HIS A 50 -9.41 -8.87 3.65
N ASN A 51 -10.37 -8.09 4.14
CA ASN A 51 -11.74 -8.56 4.34
C ASN A 51 -12.79 -7.53 3.86
N GLU A 52 -12.45 -6.25 3.67
CA GLU A 52 -13.40 -5.26 3.15
C GLU A 52 -13.80 -5.57 1.69
N ILE A 53 -15.11 -5.58 1.39
CA ILE A 53 -15.63 -5.95 0.06
C ILE A 53 -15.09 -5.03 -1.03
N SER A 54 -14.90 -3.75 -0.70
CA SER A 54 -14.37 -2.73 -1.60
C SER A 54 -12.93 -3.00 -2.07
N GLN A 55 -12.18 -3.83 -1.35
CA GLN A 55 -10.80 -4.21 -1.67
C GLN A 55 -10.72 -5.56 -2.38
N ALA A 56 -11.79 -6.36 -2.32
CA ALA A 56 -11.85 -7.68 -2.89
C ALA A 56 -12.12 -7.66 -4.40
N VAL A 57 -11.92 -8.82 -5.04
CA VAL A 57 -12.19 -9.00 -6.47
C VAL A 57 -13.68 -8.80 -6.80
N ASP A 58 -13.95 -8.22 -7.96
CA ASP A 58 -15.29 -8.11 -8.54
C ASP A 58 -16.07 -9.43 -8.45
N GLY A 59 -17.24 -9.37 -7.81
CA GLY A 59 -18.13 -10.53 -7.66
C GLY A 59 -17.77 -11.45 -6.48
N VAL A 60 -16.89 -11.05 -5.56
CA VAL A 60 -16.59 -11.84 -4.34
C VAL A 60 -17.84 -12.17 -3.51
N GLN A 61 -18.85 -11.29 -3.52
CA GLN A 61 -20.12 -11.49 -2.81
C GLN A 61 -20.96 -12.63 -3.41
N GLU A 62 -20.72 -12.97 -4.69
CA GLU A 62 -21.35 -14.10 -5.37
C GLU A 62 -20.54 -15.40 -5.18
N ALA A 63 -19.34 -15.32 -4.60
CA ALA A 63 -18.47 -16.45 -4.31
C ALA A 63 -18.76 -17.06 -2.93
N HIS A 64 -18.36 -18.31 -2.76
CA HIS A 64 -18.35 -18.98 -1.46
C HIS A 64 -17.00 -18.72 -0.80
N ILE A 65 -16.95 -17.71 0.06
CA ILE A 65 -15.79 -17.47 0.92
C ILE A 65 -15.71 -18.64 1.91
N LEU A 66 -14.56 -19.30 1.96
CA LEU A 66 -14.30 -20.43 2.86
C LEU A 66 -13.55 -19.98 4.11
N GLU A 67 -12.58 -19.09 3.91
CA GLU A 67 -11.66 -18.64 4.95
C GLU A 67 -11.25 -17.18 4.73
N ILE A 68 -10.89 -16.52 5.82
CA ILE A 68 -10.26 -15.19 5.83
C ILE A 68 -9.01 -15.28 6.71
N ILE A 69 -7.85 -14.91 6.15
CA ILE A 69 -6.57 -14.81 6.87
C ILE A 69 -6.07 -13.38 6.70
N ASP A 70 -6.11 -12.57 7.76
CA ASP A 70 -5.91 -11.12 7.64
C ASP A 70 -5.26 -10.55 8.92
N HIS A 71 -4.68 -9.37 8.82
CA HIS A 71 -4.12 -8.62 9.94
C HIS A 71 -4.71 -7.20 10.08
N HIS A 72 -5.63 -6.84 9.19
CA HIS A 72 -6.30 -5.56 9.20
C HIS A 72 -7.47 -5.52 10.21
N ARG A 73 -8.11 -4.34 10.30
CA ARG A 73 -9.40 -4.22 10.98
C ARG A 73 -10.44 -5.05 10.23
N VAL A 74 -11.39 -5.63 10.97
CA VAL A 74 -12.56 -6.25 10.35
C VAL A 74 -13.52 -5.15 9.89
N GLY A 75 -13.92 -5.21 8.63
CA GLY A 75 -14.81 -4.27 7.94
C GLY A 75 -16.19 -4.87 7.64
N ASP A 76 -16.68 -4.66 6.41
CA ASP A 76 -18.07 -4.89 6.01
C ASP A 76 -18.36 -6.28 5.41
N ILE A 77 -17.47 -7.27 5.63
CA ILE A 77 -17.65 -8.62 5.12
C ILE A 77 -18.79 -9.36 5.82
N SER A 78 -19.60 -10.07 5.05
CA SER A 78 -20.69 -10.90 5.56
C SER A 78 -20.76 -12.20 4.78
N THR A 79 -20.89 -13.33 5.51
CA THR A 79 -21.02 -14.66 4.91
C THR A 79 -22.33 -15.32 5.33
N LEU A 80 -22.92 -16.10 4.42
CA LEU A 80 -24.15 -16.84 4.68
C LEU A 80 -23.92 -18.10 5.54
N MET A 81 -22.72 -18.67 5.45
CA MET A 81 -22.32 -19.87 6.17
C MET A 81 -21.19 -19.55 7.14
N PRO A 82 -21.04 -20.32 8.24
CA PRO A 82 -19.84 -20.26 9.07
C PRO A 82 -18.58 -20.53 8.23
N ILE A 83 -17.54 -19.73 8.46
CA ILE A 83 -16.24 -19.81 7.79
C ILE A 83 -15.11 -19.80 8.82
N HIS A 84 -13.91 -20.22 8.41
CA HIS A 84 -12.72 -20.02 9.24
C HIS A 84 -12.25 -18.57 9.13
N VAL A 85 -11.96 -17.92 10.26
CA VAL A 85 -11.44 -16.56 10.27
C VAL A 85 -10.24 -16.53 11.21
N CYS A 86 -9.08 -16.20 10.66
CA CYS A 86 -7.85 -15.96 11.40
C CYS A 86 -7.47 -14.49 11.19
N ASN A 87 -7.69 -13.67 12.22
CA ASN A 87 -7.37 -12.25 12.17
C ASN A 87 -6.51 -11.86 13.36
N GLU A 88 -5.21 -11.64 13.13
CA GLU A 88 -4.23 -11.36 14.18
C GLU A 88 -3.71 -9.92 14.07
N PRO A 89 -3.64 -9.15 15.16
CA PRO A 89 -3.17 -7.76 15.14
C PRO A 89 -1.64 -7.70 15.09
N ILE A 90 -1.05 -8.24 14.02
CA ILE A 90 0.40 -8.34 13.78
C ILE A 90 0.82 -7.59 12.52
N GLY A 91 2.13 -7.56 12.26
CA GLY A 91 2.72 -6.72 11.21
C GLY A 91 2.43 -7.18 9.79
N SER A 92 2.18 -8.47 9.56
CA SER A 92 1.92 -9.01 8.21
C SER A 92 1.06 -10.27 8.22
N THR A 93 0.19 -10.40 7.21
CA THR A 93 -0.53 -11.65 6.93
C THR A 93 0.42 -12.81 6.63
N CYS A 94 1.60 -12.55 6.05
CA CYS A 94 2.61 -13.59 5.79
C CYS A 94 3.15 -14.23 7.07
N THR A 95 3.18 -13.48 8.18
CA THR A 95 3.51 -14.01 9.50
C THR A 95 2.46 -15.05 9.94
N ILE A 96 1.17 -14.74 9.76
CA ILE A 96 0.05 -15.65 10.09
C ILE A 96 0.14 -16.93 9.25
N VAL A 97 0.32 -16.80 7.93
CA VAL A 97 0.43 -17.95 7.02
C VAL A 97 1.59 -18.86 7.41
N ALA A 98 2.77 -18.29 7.69
CA ALA A 98 3.92 -19.07 8.14
C ALA A 98 3.65 -19.76 9.49
N GLN A 99 3.02 -19.09 10.45
CA GLN A 99 2.62 -19.69 11.73
C GLN A 99 1.66 -20.86 11.54
N LEU A 100 0.67 -20.75 10.65
CA LEU A 100 -0.24 -21.84 10.32
C LEU A 100 0.49 -23.02 9.69
N MET A 101 1.43 -22.77 8.77
CA MET A 101 2.26 -23.84 8.17
C MET A 101 3.08 -24.57 9.25
N PHE A 102 3.73 -23.84 10.16
CA PHE A 102 4.46 -24.44 11.28
C PHE A 102 3.55 -25.21 12.24
N LEU A 103 2.39 -24.64 12.59
CA LEU A 103 1.41 -25.28 13.47
C LEU A 103 0.94 -26.62 12.91
N HIS A 104 0.71 -26.68 11.60
CA HIS A 104 0.27 -27.88 10.89
C HIS A 104 1.43 -28.79 10.44
N GLN A 105 2.67 -28.50 10.85
CA GLN A 105 3.86 -29.27 10.48
C GLN A 105 4.03 -29.45 8.97
N ILE A 106 3.70 -28.40 8.21
CA ILE A 106 3.87 -28.34 6.76
C ILE A 106 5.27 -27.83 6.47
N ASP A 107 6.07 -28.62 5.73
CA ASP A 107 7.37 -28.19 5.25
C ASP A 107 7.22 -26.97 4.35
N ILE A 108 8.03 -25.93 4.59
CA ILE A 108 8.05 -24.70 3.81
C ILE A 108 9.24 -24.77 2.84
N PRO A 109 9.00 -24.89 1.52
CA PRO A 109 10.08 -24.84 0.53
C PRO A 109 10.84 -23.50 0.59
N PRO A 110 12.16 -23.46 0.26
CA PRO A 110 12.97 -22.24 0.37
C PRO A 110 12.43 -21.04 -0.43
N ASP A 111 11.87 -21.28 -1.62
CA ASP A 111 11.25 -20.25 -2.45
C ASP A 111 9.98 -19.66 -1.82
N ILE A 112 9.12 -20.51 -1.24
CA ILE A 112 7.95 -20.08 -0.47
C ILE A 112 8.38 -19.32 0.79
N ALA A 113 9.41 -19.79 1.49
CA ALA A 113 9.94 -19.10 2.66
C ALA A 113 10.46 -17.70 2.30
N GLY A 114 11.14 -17.56 1.17
CA GLY A 114 11.58 -16.27 0.63
C GLY A 114 10.40 -15.34 0.32
N LEU A 115 9.31 -15.84 -0.28
CA LEU A 115 8.11 -15.04 -0.55
C LEU A 115 7.41 -14.58 0.72
N LEU A 116 7.24 -15.47 1.71
CA LEU A 116 6.65 -15.12 3.00
C LEU A 116 7.52 -14.09 3.74
N LEU A 117 8.85 -14.28 3.74
CA LEU A 117 9.79 -13.29 4.29
C LEU A 117 9.65 -11.93 3.59
N SER A 118 9.50 -11.93 2.26
CA SER A 118 9.34 -10.70 1.48
C SER A 118 8.09 -9.93 1.88
N GLY A 119 6.95 -10.63 2.04
CA GLY A 119 5.71 -10.02 2.50
C GLY A 119 5.87 -9.38 3.89
N ILE A 120 6.48 -10.12 4.83
CA ILE A 120 6.76 -9.59 6.18
C ILE A 120 7.62 -8.33 6.10
N LEU A 121 8.74 -8.36 5.37
CA LEU A 121 9.65 -7.21 5.26
C LEU A 121 9.01 -6.02 4.54
N SER A 122 8.10 -6.27 3.60
CA SER A 122 7.33 -5.22 2.90
C SER A 122 6.37 -4.52 3.86
N ASP A 123 5.49 -5.27 4.53
CA ASP A 123 4.43 -4.70 5.37
C ASP A 123 4.98 -4.01 6.63
N THR A 124 6.13 -4.48 7.11
CA THR A 124 6.77 -3.98 8.33
C THR A 124 7.90 -2.99 8.08
N LEU A 125 8.18 -2.68 6.81
CA LEU A 125 9.29 -1.82 6.38
C LEU A 125 10.62 -2.27 7.00
N MET A 126 11.02 -3.51 6.71
CA MET A 126 12.15 -4.18 7.36
C MET A 126 12.05 -4.23 8.88
N LEU A 127 10.88 -4.59 9.41
CA LEU A 127 10.63 -4.76 10.85
C LEU A 127 10.78 -3.47 11.69
N THR A 128 10.67 -2.30 11.04
CA THR A 128 10.87 -0.99 11.70
C THR A 128 9.56 -0.28 12.03
N LEU A 129 8.45 -0.64 11.38
CA LEU A 129 7.16 0.02 11.64
C LEU A 129 6.64 -0.28 13.04
N SER A 130 5.84 0.64 13.58
CA SER A 130 5.16 0.48 14.86
C SER A 130 4.15 -0.68 14.89
N THR A 131 3.72 -1.16 13.74
CA THR A 131 2.86 -2.35 13.58
C THR A 131 3.64 -3.65 13.72
N THR A 132 4.97 -3.61 13.64
CA THR A 132 5.83 -4.79 13.76
C THR A 132 5.78 -5.35 15.18
N THR A 133 5.45 -6.63 15.30
CA THR A 133 5.43 -7.36 16.56
C THR A 133 6.65 -8.26 16.71
N ASP A 134 6.86 -8.81 17.91
CA ASP A 134 7.94 -9.78 18.12
C ASP A 134 7.69 -11.10 17.37
N GLN A 135 6.42 -11.41 17.07
CA GLN A 135 6.07 -12.57 16.24
C GLN A 135 6.57 -12.40 14.80
N ASP A 136 6.41 -11.21 14.21
CA ASP A 136 6.92 -10.91 12.87
C ASP A 136 8.46 -11.08 12.82
N LYS A 137 9.17 -10.58 13.84
CA LYS A 137 10.63 -10.71 13.94
C LYS A 137 11.06 -12.18 14.10
N GLU A 138 10.35 -12.94 14.92
CA GLU A 138 10.67 -14.37 15.11
C GLU A 138 10.46 -15.17 13.83
N ILE A 139 9.31 -14.99 13.18
CA ILE A 139 8.97 -15.72 11.96
C ILE A 139 9.86 -15.30 10.79
N ALA A 140 10.17 -14.01 10.64
CA ALA A 140 11.11 -13.54 9.62
C ALA A 140 12.49 -14.23 9.77
N ARG A 141 13.02 -14.36 10.99
CA ARG A 141 14.29 -15.07 11.23
C ARG A 141 14.22 -16.55 10.86
N LYS A 142 13.11 -17.23 11.17
CA LYS A 142 12.91 -18.65 10.80
C LYS A 142 12.84 -18.82 9.28
N LEU A 143 12.08 -17.97 8.60
CA LEU A 143 11.94 -18.02 7.13
C LEU A 143 13.24 -17.69 6.42
N ALA A 144 13.99 -16.71 6.93
CA ALA A 144 15.32 -16.35 6.42
C ALA A 144 16.31 -17.52 6.50
N LEU A 145 16.28 -18.29 7.60
CA LEU A 145 17.10 -19.49 7.74
C LEU A 145 16.71 -20.58 6.72
N ILE A 146 15.41 -20.79 6.49
CA ILE A 146 14.91 -21.77 5.53
C ILE A 146 15.28 -21.37 4.08
N ALA A 147 15.20 -20.08 3.78
CA ALA A 147 15.49 -19.54 2.46
C ALA A 147 16.99 -19.31 2.19
N ASP A 148 17.85 -19.45 3.20
CA ASP A 148 19.28 -19.06 3.17
C ASP A 148 19.49 -17.59 2.76
N ILE A 149 18.71 -16.69 3.39
CA ILE A 149 18.69 -15.25 3.10
C ILE A 149 19.19 -14.44 4.30
N GLU A 150 20.05 -13.46 4.04
CA GLU A 150 20.46 -12.46 5.03
C GLU A 150 19.49 -11.27 5.00
N ILE A 151 18.73 -11.08 6.08
CA ILE A 151 17.57 -10.17 6.15
C ILE A 151 17.95 -8.72 5.84
N ASP A 152 19.06 -8.20 6.38
CA ASP A 152 19.39 -6.78 6.23
C ASP A 152 19.79 -6.47 4.79
N LYS A 153 20.60 -7.34 4.16
CA LYS A 153 20.95 -7.19 2.74
C LYS A 153 19.72 -7.34 1.85
N TYR A 154 18.96 -8.43 2.02
CA TYR A 154 17.81 -8.71 1.17
C TYR A 154 16.69 -7.68 1.34
N GLY A 155 16.39 -7.27 2.57
CA GLY A 155 15.39 -6.26 2.85
C GLY A 155 15.71 -4.91 2.20
N LYS A 156 16.99 -4.51 2.17
CA LYS A 156 17.42 -3.29 1.46
C LYS A 156 17.20 -3.40 -0.04
N GLU A 157 17.52 -4.55 -0.63
CA GLU A 157 17.29 -4.82 -2.06
C GLU A 157 15.78 -4.82 -2.38
N LEU A 158 14.97 -5.46 -1.54
CA LEU A 158 13.50 -5.51 -1.66
C LEU A 158 12.88 -4.11 -1.57
N LEU A 159 13.25 -3.32 -0.55
CA LEU A 159 12.75 -1.96 -0.38
C LEU A 159 13.19 -1.04 -1.52
N LYS A 160 14.43 -1.18 -2.02
CA LYS A 160 14.88 -0.43 -3.19
C LYS A 160 14.06 -0.78 -4.44
N ALA A 161 13.65 -2.03 -4.58
CA ALA A 161 12.80 -2.46 -5.70
C ALA A 161 11.36 -1.97 -5.57
N SER A 162 10.79 -1.89 -4.36
CA SER A 162 9.42 -1.44 -4.11
C SER A 162 9.28 0.09 -4.13
N ILE A 163 10.27 0.81 -3.61
CA ILE A 163 10.32 2.27 -3.53
C ILE A 163 11.12 2.80 -4.72
N ASN A 164 10.49 2.80 -5.90
CA ASN A 164 11.13 3.25 -7.12
C ASN A 164 10.58 4.61 -7.58
N ILE A 165 11.41 5.65 -7.51
CA ILE A 165 11.16 6.95 -8.13
C ILE A 165 11.84 7.09 -9.50
N LYS A 166 12.64 6.11 -9.90
CA LYS A 166 13.29 6.05 -11.21
C LYS A 166 12.23 5.96 -12.30
N GLY A 167 12.35 6.82 -13.30
CA GLY A 167 11.35 6.97 -14.37
C GLY A 167 10.20 7.93 -14.07
N LYS A 168 9.94 8.27 -12.79
CA LYS A 168 8.96 9.30 -12.44
C LYS A 168 9.51 10.71 -12.72
N SER A 169 8.69 11.57 -13.30
CA SER A 169 8.97 13.00 -13.44
C SER A 169 8.94 13.72 -12.09
N ALA A 170 9.54 14.91 -12.02
CA ALA A 170 9.52 15.74 -10.81
C ALA A 170 8.07 16.05 -10.35
N LYS A 171 7.18 16.29 -11.32
CA LYS A 171 5.76 16.51 -11.08
C LYS A 171 5.06 15.28 -10.52
N GLU A 172 5.31 14.09 -11.06
CA GLU A 172 4.73 12.84 -10.53
C GLU A 172 5.21 12.55 -9.10
N ILE A 173 6.49 12.79 -8.81
CA ILE A 173 7.05 12.65 -7.45
C ILE A 173 6.34 13.63 -6.50
N LEU A 174 6.23 14.90 -6.90
CA LEU A 174 5.61 15.93 -6.08
C LEU A 174 4.11 15.71 -5.87
N LEU A 175 3.39 15.16 -6.86
CA LEU A 175 1.94 14.95 -6.78
C LEU A 175 1.52 13.61 -6.18
N HIS A 176 2.46 12.67 -5.97
CA HIS A 176 2.18 11.30 -5.51
C HIS A 176 1.33 11.23 -4.23
N ASP A 177 1.73 11.94 -3.18
CA ASP A 177 0.94 12.11 -1.96
C ASP A 177 0.80 13.60 -1.63
N PHE A 178 0.32 14.39 -2.58
CA PHE A 178 0.11 15.82 -2.39
C PHE A 178 -1.22 16.11 -1.66
N LYS A 179 -1.16 16.94 -0.62
CA LYS A 179 -2.34 17.40 0.13
C LYS A 179 -2.28 18.89 0.39
N GLU A 180 -3.45 19.50 0.34
CA GLU A 180 -3.65 20.93 0.56
C GLU A 180 -4.32 21.14 1.92
N TYR A 181 -3.91 22.20 2.62
CA TYR A 181 -4.38 22.57 3.93
C TYR A 181 -4.60 24.07 4.00
N SER A 182 -5.61 24.48 4.76
CA SER A 182 -5.81 25.88 5.15
C SER A 182 -5.62 25.96 6.67
N LEU A 183 -4.49 26.52 7.09
CA LEU A 183 -4.12 26.65 8.51
C LEU A 183 -4.13 28.13 8.87
N GLY A 184 -5.14 28.57 9.62
CA GLY A 184 -5.39 29.99 9.85
C GLY A 184 -5.69 30.72 8.53
N ALA A 185 -4.98 31.82 8.26
CA ALA A 185 -5.08 32.55 7.01
C ALA A 185 -4.18 32.00 5.88
N LYS A 186 -3.35 30.98 6.17
CA LYS A 186 -2.34 30.48 5.23
C LYS A 186 -2.81 29.24 4.46
N LYS A 187 -2.51 29.21 3.17
CA LYS A 187 -2.68 28.05 2.28
C LYS A 187 -1.38 27.27 2.19
N ILE A 188 -1.40 26.01 2.59
CA ILE A 188 -0.21 25.16 2.65
C ILE A 188 -0.42 23.92 1.81
N ALA A 189 0.59 23.55 1.03
CA ALA A 189 0.66 22.28 0.33
C ALA A 189 1.79 21.42 0.90
N VAL A 190 1.50 20.15 1.15
CA VAL A 190 2.48 19.19 1.66
C VAL A 190 2.40 17.90 0.85
N SER A 191 3.52 17.51 0.27
CA SER A 191 3.71 16.21 -0.35
C SER A 191 4.65 15.35 0.48
N GLN A 192 4.48 14.02 0.43
CA GLN A 192 5.37 13.07 1.09
C GLN A 192 5.79 11.97 0.10
N VAL A 193 7.08 11.69 0.05
CA VAL A 193 7.66 10.63 -0.78
C VAL A 193 8.66 9.83 0.03
N MET A 194 8.65 8.52 -0.16
CA MET A 194 9.65 7.63 0.39
C MET A 194 10.77 7.42 -0.63
N VAL A 195 12.02 7.50 -0.20
CA VAL A 195 13.20 7.31 -1.06
C VAL A 195 14.27 6.56 -0.29
N ILE A 196 14.78 5.47 -0.86
CA ILE A 196 15.90 4.71 -0.29
C ILE A 196 17.25 5.33 -0.69
N ASP A 197 17.36 5.76 -1.94
CA ASP A 197 18.59 6.26 -2.53
C ASP A 197 18.56 7.80 -2.64
N LYS A 198 19.25 8.48 -1.72
CA LYS A 198 19.29 9.95 -1.70
C LYS A 198 19.88 10.53 -2.98
N GLU A 199 20.73 9.79 -3.70
CA GLU A 199 21.30 10.27 -4.95
C GLU A 199 20.21 10.44 -6.02
N GLU A 200 19.18 9.59 -6.02
CA GLU A 200 18.07 9.68 -6.97
C GLU A 200 17.23 10.95 -6.76
N ILE A 201 16.97 11.33 -5.50
CA ILE A 201 16.23 12.56 -5.21
C ILE A 201 17.10 13.80 -5.45
N ASN A 202 18.38 13.75 -5.09
CA ASN A 202 19.33 14.84 -5.31
C ASN A 202 19.51 15.13 -6.80
N ALA A 203 19.57 14.09 -7.65
CA ALA A 203 19.66 14.25 -9.11
C ALA A 203 18.42 14.94 -9.72
N LYS A 204 17.26 14.88 -9.05
CA LYS A 204 16.01 15.52 -9.46
C LYS A 204 15.69 16.80 -8.71
N GLU A 205 16.53 17.20 -7.75
CA GLU A 205 16.27 18.31 -6.82
C GLU A 205 15.90 19.61 -7.56
N ALA A 206 16.71 20.03 -8.53
CA ALA A 206 16.47 21.27 -9.26
C ALA A 206 15.12 21.26 -10.01
N ALA A 207 14.76 20.13 -10.62
CA ALA A 207 13.48 19.97 -11.31
C ALA A 207 12.30 19.97 -10.34
N ILE A 208 12.44 19.31 -9.18
CA ILE A 208 11.42 19.30 -8.12
C ILE A 208 11.21 20.71 -7.56
N MET A 209 12.28 21.43 -7.25
CA MET A 209 12.20 22.80 -6.74
C MET A 209 11.55 23.75 -7.74
N LEU A 210 11.74 23.53 -9.05
CA LEU A 210 11.09 24.28 -10.11
C LEU A 210 9.58 24.00 -10.15
N GLU A 211 9.16 22.72 -10.11
CA GLU A 211 7.75 22.33 -10.05
C GLU A 211 7.06 22.83 -8.77
N MET A 212 7.74 22.78 -7.62
CA MET A 212 7.25 23.38 -6.37
C MET A 212 7.04 24.89 -6.51
N GLY A 213 7.95 25.58 -7.22
CA GLY A 213 7.79 26.99 -7.54
C GLY A 213 6.58 27.27 -8.42
N ALA A 214 6.39 26.49 -9.49
CA ALA A 214 5.23 26.62 -10.37
C ALA A 214 3.91 26.41 -9.61
N LEU A 215 3.82 25.38 -8.76
CA LEU A 215 2.63 25.13 -7.93
C LEU A 215 2.39 26.24 -6.91
N PHE A 216 3.45 26.75 -6.29
CA PHE A 216 3.39 27.86 -5.35
C PHE A 216 2.74 29.09 -6.01
N ASP A 217 3.21 29.46 -7.20
CA ASP A 217 2.73 30.63 -7.94
C ASP A 217 1.31 30.42 -8.53
N GLU A 218 1.04 29.25 -9.12
CA GLU A 218 -0.24 28.94 -9.79
C GLU A 218 -1.43 28.98 -8.83
N LYS A 219 -1.27 28.41 -7.63
CA LYS A 219 -2.35 28.23 -6.67
C LYS A 219 -2.32 29.22 -5.49
N GLY A 220 -1.30 30.08 -5.45
CA GLY A 220 -1.12 31.09 -4.40
C GLY A 220 -0.99 30.46 -3.01
N TYR A 221 -0.13 29.45 -2.89
CA TYR A 221 0.21 28.88 -1.57
C TYR A 221 1.13 29.84 -0.82
N ASP A 222 1.07 29.82 0.51
CA ASP A 222 2.04 30.47 1.39
C ASP A 222 3.25 29.57 1.66
N LEU A 223 3.07 28.26 1.52
CA LEU A 223 4.10 27.24 1.72
C LEU A 223 3.80 26.00 0.87
N VAL A 224 4.80 25.52 0.14
CA VAL A 224 4.83 24.18 -0.45
C VAL A 224 6.01 23.43 0.18
N ALA A 225 5.73 22.28 0.79
CA ALA A 225 6.74 21.41 1.40
C ALA A 225 6.71 20.01 0.77
N LEU A 226 7.88 19.44 0.50
CA LEU A 226 8.05 18.04 0.13
C LEU A 226 8.84 17.35 1.24
N LEU A 227 8.20 16.40 1.90
CA LEU A 227 8.75 15.51 2.90
C LEU A 227 9.39 14.29 2.21
N ILE A 228 10.68 14.08 2.41
CA ILE A 228 11.45 13.00 1.82
C ILE A 228 11.90 12.07 2.94
N THR A 229 11.19 10.95 3.08
CA THR A 229 11.47 9.97 4.11
C THR A 229 12.39 8.88 3.57
N ASN A 230 13.54 8.66 4.20
CA ASN A 230 14.32 7.42 4.01
C ASN A 230 14.05 6.47 5.18
N PRO A 231 13.35 5.34 4.97
CA PRO A 231 13.02 4.43 6.06
C PRO A 231 14.23 3.72 6.68
N LEU A 232 15.39 3.79 6.04
CA LEU A 232 16.64 3.21 6.55
C LEU A 232 17.47 4.20 7.37
N GLU A 233 17.08 5.47 7.41
CA GLU A 233 17.81 6.53 8.11
C GLU A 233 16.93 7.22 9.16
N GLN A 234 17.57 7.83 10.16
CA GLN A 234 16.86 8.67 11.10
C GLN A 234 16.66 10.07 10.51
N GLY A 235 15.45 10.58 10.67
CA GLY A 235 15.10 11.93 10.24
C GLY A 235 14.43 11.98 8.87
N GLU A 236 14.17 13.20 8.44
CA GLU A 236 13.43 13.50 7.23
C GLU A 236 14.01 14.74 6.56
N ASP A 237 14.33 14.59 5.27
CA ASP A 237 14.77 15.72 4.45
C ASP A 237 13.53 16.47 3.94
N VAL A 238 13.55 17.80 4.00
CA VAL A 238 12.41 18.64 3.63
C VAL A 238 12.85 19.65 2.61
N PHE A 239 12.19 19.64 1.45
CA PHE A 239 12.27 20.74 0.49
C PHE A 239 11.14 21.74 0.76
N VAL A 240 11.45 23.02 0.66
CA VAL A 240 10.61 24.12 1.11
C VAL A 240 10.60 25.24 0.07
N LYS A 241 9.40 25.64 -0.34
CA LYS A 241 9.14 26.84 -1.14
C LYS A 241 8.10 27.71 -0.44
N GLY A 242 8.37 29.02 -0.30
CA GLY A 242 7.47 29.97 0.36
C GLY A 242 7.97 30.47 1.71
N ASP A 243 7.06 30.67 2.66
CA ASP A 243 7.38 31.21 4.00
C ASP A 243 8.10 30.17 4.89
N LYS A 244 9.43 30.12 4.75
CA LYS A 244 10.30 29.19 5.50
C LYS A 244 10.19 29.30 7.02
N ARG A 245 9.76 30.44 7.56
CA ARG A 245 9.64 30.66 9.02
C ARG A 245 8.67 29.68 9.67
N ILE A 246 7.70 29.19 8.90
CA ILE A 246 6.73 28.18 9.33
C ILE A 246 7.46 26.89 9.71
N ILE A 247 8.39 26.42 8.88
CA ILE A 247 9.17 25.21 9.11
C ILE A 247 10.24 25.44 10.18
N GLU A 248 10.99 26.54 10.06
CA GLU A 248 12.09 26.86 10.97
C GLU A 248 11.62 26.92 12.43
N LYS A 249 10.48 27.58 12.70
CA LYS A 249 9.92 27.67 14.06
C LYS A 249 9.20 26.40 14.52
N ALA A 250 8.54 25.67 13.63
CA ALA A 250 7.78 24.48 14.01
C ALA A 250 8.69 23.30 14.41
N PHE A 251 9.90 23.24 13.86
CA PHE A 251 10.83 22.13 14.07
C PHE A 251 12.18 22.52 14.66
N ASP A 252 12.40 23.80 14.94
CA ASP A 252 13.67 24.34 15.43
C ASP A 252 14.85 23.98 14.50
N VAL A 253 14.67 24.25 13.20
CA VAL A 253 15.65 23.96 12.14
C VAL A 253 15.94 25.22 11.34
N VAL A 254 17.02 25.21 10.56
CA VAL A 254 17.37 26.31 9.64
C VAL A 254 17.14 25.86 8.21
N VAL A 255 16.35 26.62 7.45
CA VAL A 255 16.12 26.35 6.03
C VAL A 255 17.15 27.10 5.20
N GLN A 256 18.04 26.34 4.56
CA GLN A 256 19.11 26.84 3.69
C GLN A 256 18.87 26.37 2.25
N ASN A 257 18.90 27.30 1.29
CA ASN A 257 18.64 27.02 -0.13
C ASN A 257 17.32 26.27 -0.37
N GLY A 258 16.29 26.55 0.44
CA GLY A 258 14.99 25.87 0.34
C GLY A 258 15.00 24.43 0.86
N LYS A 259 15.99 24.03 1.68
CA LYS A 259 16.10 22.69 2.24
C LYS A 259 16.40 22.73 3.74
N CYS A 260 15.95 21.71 4.47
CA CYS A 260 16.40 21.43 5.83
C CYS A 260 16.28 19.93 6.12
N HIS A 261 16.95 19.49 7.19
CA HIS A 261 16.82 18.14 7.73
C HIS A 261 16.16 18.22 9.09
N ILE A 262 15.10 17.44 9.30
CA ILE A 262 14.45 17.28 10.61
C ILE A 262 14.93 15.96 11.20
N PRO A 263 15.57 15.94 12.38
CA PRO A 263 16.16 14.73 12.97
C PRO A 263 15.11 13.81 13.64
N GLN A 264 13.93 13.72 13.03
CA GLN A 264 12.82 12.84 13.42
C GLN A 264 12.06 12.44 12.16
N THR A 265 11.72 11.16 12.02
CA THR A 265 10.80 10.69 10.97
C THR A 265 9.38 11.14 11.32
N LEU A 266 8.69 11.82 10.41
CA LEU A 266 7.37 12.41 10.69
C LEU A 266 6.26 11.70 9.93
N SER A 267 5.16 11.42 10.63
CA SER A 267 3.87 11.27 9.98
C SER A 267 3.38 12.65 9.58
N ARG A 268 3.11 12.88 8.29
CA ARG A 268 2.50 14.15 7.85
C ARG A 268 1.28 14.51 8.69
N LYS A 269 0.38 13.55 8.94
CA LYS A 269 -0.89 13.79 9.64
C LYS A 269 -0.73 13.96 11.15
N LYS A 270 0.07 13.11 11.80
CA LYS A 270 0.17 13.10 13.28
C LYS A 270 1.21 14.09 13.81
N ASP A 271 2.29 14.33 13.05
CA ASP A 271 3.45 15.07 13.55
C ASP A 271 3.66 16.39 12.79
N PHE A 272 3.68 16.36 11.45
CA PHE A 272 4.06 17.53 10.67
C PHE A 272 3.00 18.63 10.66
N ILE A 273 1.77 18.29 10.26
CA ILE A 273 0.66 19.25 10.13
C ILE A 273 0.30 19.92 11.46
N PRO A 274 0.19 19.21 12.60
CA PRO A 274 -0.10 19.87 13.87
C PRO A 274 0.97 20.89 14.29
N LYS A 275 2.26 20.58 14.11
CA LYS A 275 3.36 21.49 14.47
C LYS A 275 3.35 22.78 13.66
N ILE A 276 3.21 22.69 12.33
CA ILE A 276 3.13 23.89 11.48
C ILE A 276 1.81 24.65 11.67
N GLY A 277 0.73 23.92 11.97
CA GLY A 277 -0.60 24.48 12.23
C GLY A 277 -0.60 25.40 13.43
N TYR A 278 0.03 24.98 14.53
CA TYR A 278 0.16 25.79 15.73
C TYR A 278 0.79 27.17 15.43
N PHE A 279 1.85 27.20 14.63
CA PHE A 279 2.48 28.44 14.21
C PHE A 279 1.57 29.30 13.34
N CYS A 280 0.90 28.70 12.34
CA CYS A 280 0.06 29.43 11.39
C CYS A 280 -1.23 29.99 12.00
N THR A 281 -1.68 29.46 13.15
CA THR A 281 -2.87 29.94 13.85
C THR A 281 -2.57 30.90 14.99
N THR A 282 -1.34 30.92 15.51
CA THR A 282 -0.93 31.77 16.64
C THR A 282 -0.12 33.00 16.23
N SER A 283 0.27 33.09 14.95
CA SER A 283 1.04 34.19 14.37
C SER A 283 0.19 35.03 13.44
#